data_AF-A0A935ZU00-F1
#
_entry.id   AF-A0A935ZU00-F1
#
_cell.length_a   1.000
_cell.length_b   1.000
_cell.length_c   1.000
_cell.angle_alpha   90.00
_cell.angle_beta   90.00
_cell.angle_gamma   90.00
#
_symmetry.space_group_name_H-M   'P 1'
#
loop_
_entity.id
_entity.type
_entity.pdbx_description
1 polymer ?
#
loop_
_entity_poly.entity_id
_entity_poly.type
_entity_poly.pdbx_seq_one_letter_code
_entity_poly.pdbx_strand_id
1 'polypeptide(L)'
;MRNEFVSVRGAWFCAKAGCAPAQMQRSSKAHREGDVTVAHGKIANGVAVVFNAGKPPKSFSAHVSDCAGHQAEVPADKVLAPGGHGIAGQADSYAVVITRADYPALELGGACKRWTVTTDATWDKGAWQQKAGLQDG
;
A
#
# COMPACT_ATOMS: atom_id res chain seq x y z
N MET A 1 -9.18 -2.44 -23.11
CA MET A 1 -7.83 -2.07 -22.66
C MET A 1 -7.11 -3.32 -22.19
N ARG A 2 -6.29 -3.95 -23.02
CA ARG A 2 -5.69 -5.24 -22.64
C ARG A 2 -4.57 -4.97 -21.61
N ASN A 3 -4.76 -5.46 -20.39
CA ASN A 3 -3.79 -5.44 -19.28
C ASN A 3 -3.47 -4.08 -18.62
N GLU A 4 -4.27 -3.03 -18.85
CA GLU A 4 -4.13 -1.73 -18.16
C GLU A 4 -4.98 -1.73 -16.89
N PHE A 5 -4.48 -2.39 -15.84
CA PHE A 5 -5.12 -2.51 -14.53
C PHE A 5 -4.09 -2.59 -13.41
N VAL A 6 -4.51 -2.30 -12.17
CA VAL A 6 -3.73 -2.53 -10.95
C VAL A 6 -4.45 -3.51 -10.03
N SER A 7 -3.73 -4.51 -9.51
CA SER A 7 -4.25 -5.46 -8.52
C SER A 7 -3.40 -5.48 -7.24
N VAL A 8 -4.04 -5.75 -6.10
CA VAL A 8 -3.36 -5.88 -4.81
C VAL A 8 -2.74 -7.26 -4.68
N ARG A 9 -1.46 -7.34 -4.31
CA ARG A 9 -0.76 -8.59 -3.98
C ARG A 9 -0.82 -8.92 -2.49
N GLY A 10 -0.90 -7.88 -1.66
CA GLY A 10 -1.04 -7.97 -0.21
C GLY A 10 -0.28 -6.86 0.50
N ALA A 11 -0.07 -7.03 1.80
CA ALA A 11 0.76 -6.16 2.61
C ALA A 11 1.83 -6.95 3.37
N TRP A 12 2.96 -6.30 3.60
CA TRP A 12 4.13 -6.79 4.32
C TRP A 12 4.42 -5.85 5.48
N PHE A 13 4.82 -6.39 6.62
CA PHE A 13 5.02 -5.61 7.85
C PHE A 13 6.41 -5.86 8.42
N CYS A 14 6.96 -4.82 9.03
CA CYS A 14 8.16 -4.95 9.82
C CYS A 14 7.88 -5.61 11.16
N ALA A 15 8.72 -6.59 11.53
CA ALA A 15 8.69 -7.19 12.87
C ALA A 15 9.09 -6.18 13.97
N LYS A 16 9.95 -5.21 13.63
CA LYS A 16 10.40 -4.11 14.49
C LYS A 16 10.53 -2.83 13.68
N ALA A 17 10.34 -1.68 14.32
CA ALA A 17 10.48 -0.38 13.68
C ALA A 17 11.83 -0.22 12.96
N GLY A 18 11.82 0.46 11.82
CA GLY A 18 13.03 0.79 11.05
C GLY A 18 13.58 -0.34 10.18
N CYS A 19 12.82 -1.41 9.95
CA CYS A 19 13.26 -2.47 9.04
C CYS A 19 13.23 -2.01 7.57
N ALA A 20 14.18 -2.51 6.77
CA ALA A 20 14.15 -2.30 5.33
C ALA A 20 13.04 -3.15 4.68
N PRO A 21 12.51 -2.76 3.50
CA PRO A 21 11.43 -3.52 2.87
C PRO A 21 11.80 -4.98 2.58
N ALA A 22 13.06 -5.27 2.25
CA ALA A 22 13.58 -6.63 2.06
C ALA A 22 13.48 -7.53 3.31
N GLN A 23 13.33 -6.94 4.50
CA GLN A 23 13.20 -7.65 5.78
C GLN A 23 11.74 -7.80 6.23
N MET A 24 10.79 -7.19 5.52
CA MET A 24 9.39 -7.25 5.87
C MET A 24 8.80 -8.64 5.60
N GLN A 25 7.82 -9.02 6.42
CA GLN A 25 7.13 -10.30 6.31
C GLN A 25 5.71 -10.09 5.82
N ARG A 26 5.26 -10.92 4.88
CA ARG A 26 3.87 -10.85 4.38
C ARG A 26 2.90 -11.04 5.55
N SER A 27 1.85 -10.24 5.59
CA SER A 27 0.77 -10.48 6.55
C SER A 27 0.13 -11.85 6.31
N SER A 28 0.03 -12.63 7.38
CA SER A 28 -0.69 -13.90 7.41
C SER A 28 -2.18 -13.73 7.72
N LYS A 29 -2.62 -12.51 8.06
CA LYS A 29 -3.98 -12.19 8.47
C LYS A 29 -4.55 -11.10 7.56
N ALA A 30 -5.56 -11.47 6.78
CA ALA A 30 -6.33 -10.53 5.98
C ALA A 30 -7.80 -10.93 5.95
N HIS A 31 -8.67 -9.96 5.74
CA HIS A 31 -10.09 -10.18 5.48
C HIS A 31 -10.54 -9.25 4.35
N ARG A 32 -11.76 -9.47 3.84
CA ARG A 32 -12.36 -8.57 2.85
C ARG A 32 -13.45 -7.73 3.47
N GLU A 33 -13.44 -6.44 3.13
CA GLU A 33 -14.53 -5.50 3.36
C GLU A 33 -14.99 -4.97 2.01
N GLY A 34 -16.11 -5.50 1.49
CA GLY A 34 -16.50 -5.28 0.10
C GLY A 34 -15.40 -5.72 -0.87
N ASP A 35 -14.96 -4.81 -1.73
CA ASP A 35 -13.90 -5.05 -2.71
C ASP A 35 -12.48 -4.83 -2.15
N VAL A 36 -12.34 -4.34 -0.92
CA VAL A 36 -11.05 -4.05 -0.31
C VAL A 36 -10.54 -5.25 0.48
N THR A 37 -9.31 -5.68 0.20
CA THR A 37 -8.58 -6.60 1.08
C THR A 37 -7.90 -5.80 2.18
N VAL A 38 -8.22 -6.10 3.44
CA VAL A 38 -7.69 -5.44 4.63
C VAL A 38 -6.69 -6.38 5.31
N ALA A 39 -5.40 -6.04 5.23
CA ALA A 39 -4.31 -6.78 5.84
C ALA A 39 -4.00 -6.26 7.25
N HIS A 40 -3.60 -7.16 8.15
CA HIS A 40 -3.34 -6.87 9.56
C HIS A 40 -1.84 -6.87 9.86
N GLY A 41 -1.39 -5.94 10.69
CA GLY A 41 -0.03 -5.91 11.23
C GLY A 41 0.27 -4.59 11.94
N LYS A 42 1.48 -4.49 12.52
CA LYS A 42 1.93 -3.30 13.25
C LYS A 42 2.35 -2.20 12.28
N ILE A 43 1.44 -1.28 11.97
CA ILE A 43 1.70 -0.19 11.02
C ILE A 43 2.80 0.75 11.55
N ALA A 44 2.87 0.92 12.87
CA ALA A 44 3.90 1.73 13.53
C ALA A 44 5.33 1.22 13.30
N ASN A 45 5.51 -0.09 13.06
CA ASN A 45 6.83 -0.65 12.75
C ASN A 45 7.26 -0.41 11.30
N GLY A 46 6.32 -0.06 10.42
CA GLY A 46 6.50 0.04 8.98
C GLY A 46 5.78 -1.07 8.23
N VAL A 47 5.22 -0.69 7.08
CA VAL A 47 4.38 -1.52 6.24
C VAL A 47 4.62 -1.20 4.77
N ALA A 48 4.60 -2.24 3.93
CA ALA A 48 4.58 -2.10 2.49
C ALA A 48 3.30 -2.73 1.93
N VAL A 49 2.54 -1.97 1.14
CA VAL A 49 1.45 -2.54 0.33
C VAL A 49 1.97 -2.75 -1.08
N VAL A 50 1.81 -3.96 -1.58
CA VAL A 50 2.35 -4.35 -2.89
C VAL A 50 1.23 -4.44 -3.91
N PHE A 51 1.45 -3.80 -5.06
CA PHE A 51 0.51 -3.69 -6.16
C PHE A 51 1.17 -4.15 -7.46
N ASN A 52 0.44 -4.93 -8.24
CA ASN A 52 0.89 -5.38 -9.55
C ASN A 52 0.11 -4.63 -10.64
N ALA A 53 0.84 -3.99 -11.55
CA ALA A 53 0.26 -3.44 -12.77
C ALA A 53 0.37 -4.47 -13.89
N GLY A 54 -0.74 -4.76 -14.59
CA GLY A 54 -0.72 -5.71 -15.73
C GLY A 54 0.17 -5.26 -16.90
N LYS A 55 0.41 -3.95 -16.99
CA LYS A 55 1.34 -3.28 -17.89
C LYS A 55 1.94 -2.07 -17.15
N PRO A 56 3.21 -1.70 -17.35
CA PRO A 56 3.78 -0.49 -16.77
C PRO A 56 2.94 0.76 -17.08
N PRO A 57 2.47 1.51 -16.07
CA PRO A 57 1.79 2.78 -16.26
C PRO A 57 2.76 3.91 -16.61
N LYS A 58 2.23 5.00 -17.16
CA LYS A 58 2.93 6.27 -17.37
C LYS A 58 3.23 6.99 -16.06
N SER A 59 2.28 6.95 -15.13
CA SER A 59 2.47 7.42 -13.75
C SER A 59 1.86 6.44 -12.76
N PHE A 60 2.46 6.35 -11.58
CA PHE A 60 1.96 5.58 -10.46
C PHE A 60 2.18 6.39 -9.19
N SER A 61 1.10 6.72 -8.50
CA SER A 61 1.12 7.47 -7.23
C SER A 61 0.17 6.82 -6.24
N ALA A 62 0.20 7.27 -4.99
CA ALA A 62 -0.70 6.75 -3.97
C ALA A 62 -1.07 7.83 -2.95
N HIS A 63 -2.19 7.61 -2.27
CA HIS A 63 -2.60 8.37 -1.10
C HIS A 63 -3.11 7.42 -0.03
N VAL A 64 -3.03 7.85 1.23
CA VAL A 64 -3.57 7.15 2.39
C VAL A 64 -4.77 7.91 2.90
N SER A 65 -5.85 7.20 3.24
CA SER A 65 -7.01 7.77 3.90
C SER A 65 -7.34 7.10 5.22
N ASP A 66 -7.82 7.92 6.17
CA ASP A 66 -8.39 7.43 7.43
C ASP A 66 -9.89 7.07 7.28
N CYS A 67 -10.50 6.63 8.38
CA CYS A 67 -11.89 6.20 8.42
C CYS A 67 -12.89 7.37 8.31
N ALA A 68 -12.45 8.60 8.59
CA ALA A 68 -13.24 9.81 8.43
C ALA A 68 -13.16 10.36 6.99
N GLY A 69 -12.27 9.80 6.16
CA GLY A 69 -12.08 10.18 4.77
C GLY A 69 -11.03 11.27 4.57
N HIS A 70 -10.31 11.69 5.62
CA HIS A 70 -9.16 12.57 5.43
C HIS A 70 -8.09 11.83 4.65
N GLN A 71 -7.38 12.54 3.78
CA GLN A 71 -6.38 11.96 2.89
C GLN A 71 -5.06 12.68 3.00
N ALA A 72 -3.97 11.94 2.81
CA ALA A 72 -2.63 12.46 2.64
C ALA A 72 -1.94 11.74 1.49
N GLU A 73 -1.23 12.48 0.66
CA GLU A 73 -0.44 11.89 -0.44
C GLU A 73 0.72 11.07 0.12
N VAL A 74 1.03 9.96 -0.55
CA VAL A 74 2.26 9.21 -0.28
C VAL A 74 3.43 9.92 -0.96
N PRO A 75 4.49 10.28 -0.22
CA PRO A 75 5.71 10.82 -0.80
C PRO A 75 6.28 9.93 -1.92
N ALA A 76 6.80 10.54 -2.98
CA ALA A 76 7.25 9.80 -4.16
C ALA A 76 8.41 8.81 -3.86
N ASP A 77 9.27 9.14 -2.90
CA ASP A 77 10.37 8.27 -2.43
C ASP A 77 9.88 7.01 -1.69
N LYS A 78 8.61 7.01 -1.27
CA LYS A 78 7.94 5.86 -0.63
C LYS A 78 7.12 5.03 -1.60
N VAL A 79 7.05 5.42 -2.87
CA VAL A 79 6.40 4.67 -3.95
C VAL A 79 7.50 4.05 -4.81
N LEU A 80 7.83 2.80 -4.51
CA LEU A 80 8.94 2.09 -5.12
C LEU A 80 8.46 1.29 -6.34
N ALA A 81 9.11 1.51 -7.48
CA ALA A 81 8.85 0.76 -8.71
C ALA A 81 9.29 -0.71 -8.61
N PRO A 82 8.83 -1.57 -9.55
CA PRO A 82 9.34 -2.94 -9.70
C PRO A 82 10.86 -3.02 -9.65
N GLY A 83 11.37 -3.93 -8.82
CA GLY A 83 12.80 -4.14 -8.58
C GLY A 83 13.44 -3.18 -7.57
N GLY A 84 12.77 -2.07 -7.22
CA GLY A 84 13.34 -1.01 -6.36
C GLY A 84 13.20 -1.22 -4.85
N HIS A 85 12.37 -2.18 -4.40
CA HIS A 85 12.06 -2.36 -2.97
C HIS A 85 12.69 -3.61 -2.34
N GLY A 86 13.08 -4.62 -3.11
CA GLY A 86 13.75 -5.82 -2.59
C GLY A 86 12.87 -6.78 -1.74
N ILE A 87 11.54 -6.62 -1.75
CA ILE A 87 10.62 -7.55 -1.08
C ILE A 87 10.64 -8.89 -1.84
N ALA A 88 10.94 -9.96 -1.11
CA ALA A 88 11.11 -11.30 -1.69
C ALA A 88 9.86 -11.76 -2.47
N GLY A 89 10.08 -12.24 -3.69
CA GLY A 89 9.02 -12.75 -4.57
C GLY A 89 8.07 -11.69 -5.14
N GLN A 90 8.39 -10.40 -5.02
CA GLN A 90 7.56 -9.29 -5.51
C GLN A 90 8.34 -8.33 -6.45
N ALA A 91 9.42 -8.78 -7.07
CA ALA A 91 10.29 -7.92 -7.88
C ALA A 91 9.61 -7.29 -9.12
N ASP A 92 8.49 -7.84 -9.56
CA ASP A 92 7.67 -7.35 -10.68
C ASP A 92 6.62 -6.30 -10.27
N SER A 93 6.55 -5.95 -8.98
CA SER A 93 5.45 -5.20 -8.40
C SER A 93 5.89 -3.85 -7.85
N TYR A 94 4.96 -2.90 -7.80
CA TYR A 94 5.13 -1.63 -7.08
C TYR A 94 4.94 -1.87 -5.58
N ALA A 95 5.67 -1.12 -4.75
CA ALA A 95 5.51 -1.14 -3.31
C ALA A 95 5.30 0.27 -2.75
N VAL A 96 4.23 0.46 -2.00
CA VAL A 96 3.96 1.67 -1.21
C VAL A 96 4.44 1.42 0.21
N VAL A 97 5.58 2.01 0.58
CA VAL A 97 6.28 1.76 1.85
C VAL A 97 6.07 2.93 2.80
N ILE A 98 5.27 2.70 3.85
CA ILE A 98 4.82 3.75 4.76
C ILE A 98 4.92 3.32 6.22
N THR A 99 4.83 4.30 7.11
CA THR A 99 4.78 4.13 8.56
C THR A 99 3.71 5.07 9.13
N ARG A 100 3.34 4.86 10.40
CA ARG A 100 2.44 5.79 11.08
C ARG A 100 2.99 7.22 11.17
N ALA A 101 4.30 7.38 11.31
CA ALA A 101 4.95 8.67 11.48
C ALA A 101 4.85 9.56 10.22
N ASP A 102 4.60 8.96 9.06
CA ASP A 102 4.47 9.69 7.80
C ASP A 102 3.17 10.50 7.71
N TYR A 103 2.17 10.14 8.52
CA TYR A 103 0.82 10.73 8.46
C TYR A 103 0.32 11.14 9.85
N PRO A 104 0.96 12.14 10.49
CA PRO A 104 0.56 12.58 11.84
C PRO A 104 -0.85 13.17 11.89
N ALA A 105 -1.39 13.61 10.74
CA ALA A 105 -2.73 14.17 10.63
C ALA A 105 -3.83 13.12 10.39
N LEU A 106 -3.48 11.87 10.06
CA LEU A 106 -4.45 10.81 9.81
C LEU A 106 -4.73 10.01 11.08
N GLU A 107 -6.01 9.77 11.38
CA GLU A 107 -6.38 8.99 12.56
C GLU A 107 -6.07 7.51 12.35
N LEU A 108 -5.42 6.89 13.34
CA LEU A 108 -5.22 5.45 13.42
C LEU A 108 -5.21 4.99 14.88
N GLY A 109 -6.23 4.23 15.28
CA GLY A 109 -6.55 3.91 16.67
C GLY A 109 -7.90 4.47 17.08
N GLY A 110 -8.32 4.24 18.33
CA GLY A 110 -9.61 4.75 18.81
C GLY A 110 -10.79 4.24 17.97
N ALA A 111 -11.52 5.17 17.34
CA ALA A 111 -12.66 4.90 16.46
C ALA A 111 -12.21 4.43 15.07
N CYS A 112 -11.06 4.90 14.57
CA CYS A 112 -10.54 4.46 13.28
C CYS A 112 -9.60 3.26 13.41
N LYS A 113 -10.06 2.08 12.98
CA LYS A 113 -9.25 0.85 13.05
C LYS A 113 -8.36 0.61 11.84
N ARG A 114 -8.54 1.36 10.74
CA ARG A 114 -7.84 1.08 9.48
C ARG A 114 -7.48 2.33 8.69
N TRP A 115 -6.36 2.23 7.98
CA TRP A 115 -6.06 3.09 6.84
C TRP A 115 -6.40 2.40 5.53
N THR A 116 -6.70 3.20 4.51
CA THR A 116 -6.83 2.72 3.13
C THR A 116 -5.72 3.33 2.30
N VAL A 117 -4.91 2.49 1.67
CA VAL A 117 -3.96 2.92 0.65
C VAL A 117 -4.66 2.81 -0.69
N THR A 118 -4.79 3.93 -1.40
CA THR A 118 -5.30 3.98 -2.76
C THR A 118 -4.15 4.33 -3.69
N THR A 119 -4.04 3.62 -4.80
CA THR A 119 -3.09 3.90 -5.88
C THR A 119 -3.80 4.51 -7.06
N ASP A 120 -3.12 5.44 -7.72
CA ASP A 120 -3.56 6.14 -8.92
C ASP A 120 -2.55 5.86 -10.03
N ALA A 121 -2.95 5.05 -11.01
CA ALA A 121 -2.11 4.66 -12.14
C ALA A 121 -2.69 5.18 -13.45
N THR A 122 -1.84 5.68 -14.35
CA THR A 122 -2.29 6.23 -15.65
C THR A 122 -1.65 5.51 -16.85
N TRP A 123 -2.40 5.41 -17.94
CA TRP A 123 -1.96 4.98 -19.26
C TRP A 123 -2.56 5.91 -20.33
N ASP A 124 -2.16 5.73 -21.58
CA ASP A 124 -2.63 6.51 -22.74
C ASP A 124 -4.15 6.49 -22.89
N LYS A 125 -4.80 5.40 -22.46
CA LYS A 125 -6.23 5.15 -22.68
C LYS A 125 -7.09 5.35 -21.43
N GLY A 126 -6.50 5.73 -20.29
CA GLY A 126 -7.25 5.97 -19.05
C GLY A 126 -6.42 5.85 -17.79
N ALA A 127 -7.11 5.99 -16.65
CA ALA A 127 -6.55 5.82 -15.32
C ALA A 127 -7.23 4.66 -14.60
N TRP A 128 -6.51 4.07 -13.64
CA TRP A 128 -7.02 3.01 -12.79
C TRP A 128 -6.69 3.33 -11.34
N GLN A 129 -7.69 3.15 -10.47
CA GLN A 129 -7.50 3.21 -9.02
C GLN A 129 -7.57 1.82 -8.41
N GLN A 130 -6.71 1.55 -7.44
CA GLN A 130 -6.77 0.32 -6.67
C GLN A 130 -6.58 0.59 -5.19
N LYS A 131 -7.38 -0.07 -4.34
CA LYS A 131 -7.44 0.14 -2.90
C LYS A 131 -6.99 -1.10 -2.13
N ALA A 132 -6.28 -0.87 -1.04
CA ALA A 132 -5.90 -1.89 -0.07
C ALA A 132 -6.06 -1.34 1.35
N GLY A 133 -6.63 -2.14 2.25
CA GLY A 133 -6.79 -1.77 3.65
C GLY A 133 -5.61 -2.23 4.49
N LEU A 134 -5.27 -1.41 5.49
CA LEU A 134 -4.27 -1.70 6.51
C LEU A 134 -4.92 -1.50 7.87
N GLN A 135 -4.98 -2.57 8.67
CA GLN A 135 -5.50 -2.51 10.02
C GLN A 135 -4.37 -2.72 11.02
N ASP A 136 -4.27 -1.82 11.99
CA ASP A 136 -3.30 -1.94 13.08
C ASP A 136 -3.77 -3.06 14.03
N GLY A 137 -2.90 -4.06 14.24
CA GLY A 137 -3.18 -5.26 15.03
C GLY A 137 -2.06 -5.56 16.00
#